data_AF-A0A3M8DE49-F1
#
_entry.id   AF-A0A3M8DE49-F1
#
_cell.length_a   1.000
_cell.length_b   1.000
_cell.length_c   1.000
_cell.angle_alpha   90.00
_cell.angle_beta   90.00
_cell.angle_gamma   90.00
#
_symmetry.space_group_name_H-M   'P 1'
#
loop_
_entity.id
_entity.type
_entity.pdbx_description
1 polymer ?
#
loop_
_entity_poly.entity_id
_entity_poly.type
_entity_poly.pdbx_seq_one_letter_code
_entity_poly.pdbx_strand_id
1 'polypeptide(L)'
;MNLTYLTETFGFRGTWNPELIVLTVLIGVAYFSFIGPLRHTFPDNEPAKPRHKILFTIGLLLFYFSLGSPLNVSGHFLFSAHMLQQSLLYLVMPLFILAGTPAYLIRYLASFRVIRGILRVFTHPLPGVILFNALFSFYHMPFILDLSMNNLAIHNSIHLILLIAAFFMWMPVMAPVPEIHRLSHLQKLAYIFANGVLITPACALIMFAGAPLYDTYLNGPTMLCAPFFSAPIDKSMFAFTMDPLEDQRLGGIIMKLMQEMTYGVMLAYIFTTWYRKERDQPDDQLLPHS
;
A
#
# COMPACT_ATOMS: atom_id res chain seq x y z
N MET A 1 -11.38 -21.46 5.30
CA MET A 1 -10.37 -22.05 4.39
C MET A 1 -9.08 -22.25 5.16
N ASN A 2 -8.54 -23.46 5.25
CA ASN A 2 -7.24 -23.69 5.89
C ASN A 2 -6.13 -23.77 4.83
N LEU A 3 -4.89 -23.59 5.27
CA LEU A 3 -3.72 -23.56 4.39
C LEU A 3 -3.55 -24.88 3.60
N THR A 4 -3.88 -26.00 4.23
CA THR A 4 -3.79 -27.34 3.64
C THR A 4 -4.70 -27.46 2.42
N TYR A 5 -5.98 -27.11 2.55
CA TYR A 5 -6.95 -27.13 1.46
C TYR A 5 -6.50 -26.28 0.27
N LEU A 6 -5.98 -25.08 0.53
CA LEU A 6 -5.49 -24.19 -0.53
C LEU A 6 -4.32 -24.82 -1.29
N THR A 7 -3.38 -25.40 -0.56
CA THR A 7 -2.17 -26.00 -1.14
C THR A 7 -2.52 -27.28 -1.91
N GLU A 8 -3.48 -28.06 -1.44
CA GLU A 8 -3.97 -29.26 -2.13
C GLU A 8 -4.75 -28.91 -3.41
N THR A 9 -5.55 -27.84 -3.38
CA THR A 9 -6.41 -27.43 -4.51
C THR A 9 -5.64 -26.68 -5.60
N PHE A 10 -4.80 -25.71 -5.22
CA PHE A 10 -4.10 -24.83 -6.16
C PHE A 10 -2.62 -25.19 -6.35
N GLY A 11 -2.11 -26.17 -5.59
CA GLY A 11 -0.70 -26.53 -5.58
C GLY A 11 0.19 -25.46 -4.94
N PHE A 12 1.45 -25.82 -4.68
CA PHE A 12 2.42 -24.91 -4.08
C PHE A 12 2.60 -23.63 -4.91
N ARG A 13 2.68 -23.74 -6.23
CA ARG A 13 2.84 -22.59 -7.13
C ARG A 13 1.65 -21.63 -7.06
N GLY A 14 0.42 -22.16 -7.08
CA GLY A 14 -0.81 -21.39 -6.96
C GLY A 14 -0.94 -20.65 -5.63
N THR A 15 -0.59 -21.34 -4.54
CA THR A 15 -0.77 -20.83 -3.17
C THR A 15 0.35 -19.90 -2.70
N TRP A 16 1.60 -20.15 -3.11
CA TRP A 16 2.78 -19.48 -2.55
C TRP A 16 3.60 -18.66 -3.56
N ASN A 17 3.26 -18.69 -4.85
CA ASN A 17 3.84 -17.83 -5.87
C ASN A 17 5.38 -17.75 -5.80
N PRO A 18 6.10 -18.87 -6.07
CA PRO A 18 7.56 -18.93 -5.94
C PRO A 18 8.29 -17.88 -6.79
N GLU A 19 7.72 -17.48 -7.93
CA GLU A 19 8.25 -16.39 -8.74
C GLU A 19 8.24 -15.05 -7.99
N LEU A 20 7.21 -14.80 -7.17
CA LEU A 20 7.15 -13.61 -6.33
C LEU A 20 8.06 -13.71 -5.11
N ILE A 21 8.30 -14.91 -4.57
CA ILE A 21 9.35 -15.12 -3.56
C ILE A 21 10.70 -14.70 -4.15
N VAL A 22 11.05 -15.20 -5.33
CA VAL A 22 12.30 -14.86 -6.01
C VAL A 22 12.39 -13.36 -6.26
N LEU A 23 11.33 -12.72 -6.80
CA LEU A 23 11.32 -11.27 -6.99
C LEU A 23 11.52 -10.52 -5.66
N THR A 24 10.82 -10.91 -4.60
CA THR A 24 10.93 -10.26 -3.28
C THR A 24 12.35 -10.38 -2.71
N VAL A 25 12.95 -11.57 -2.84
CA VAL A 25 14.34 -11.81 -2.44
C VAL A 25 15.30 -10.96 -3.28
N LEU A 26 15.10 -10.87 -4.60
CA LEU A 26 15.91 -10.04 -5.49
C LEU A 26 15.82 -8.55 -5.12
N ILE A 27 14.62 -8.04 -4.81
CA ILE A 27 14.44 -6.66 -4.33
C ILE A 27 15.17 -6.47 -2.98
N GLY A 28 15.06 -7.43 -2.06
CA GLY A 28 15.78 -7.42 -0.79
C GLY A 28 17.30 -7.40 -0.97
N VAL A 29 17.85 -8.30 -1.78
CA VAL A 29 19.27 -8.37 -2.10
C VAL A 29 19.74 -7.06 -2.75
N ALA A 30 18.99 -6.52 -3.71
CA ALA A 30 19.31 -5.25 -4.34
C ALA A 30 19.36 -4.11 -3.30
N TYR A 31 18.33 -3.98 -2.45
CA TYR A 31 18.29 -2.99 -1.39
C TYR A 31 19.47 -3.12 -0.43
N PHE A 32 19.71 -4.32 0.13
CA PHE A 32 20.82 -4.55 1.06
C PHE A 32 22.20 -4.36 0.42
N SER A 33 22.32 -4.62 -0.88
CA SER A 33 23.53 -4.31 -1.65
C SER A 33 23.73 -2.80 -1.73
N PHE A 34 22.71 -2.03 -2.10
CA PHE A 34 22.78 -0.57 -2.21
C PHE A 34 23.01 0.14 -0.88
N ILE A 35 22.52 -0.41 0.24
CA ILE A 35 22.75 0.18 1.57
C ILE A 35 23.97 -0.36 2.31
N GLY A 36 24.64 -1.38 1.75
CA GLY A 36 25.78 -2.06 2.34
C GLY A 36 27.01 -1.95 1.43
N PRO A 37 27.40 -3.03 0.71
CA PRO A 37 28.64 -3.07 -0.07
C PRO A 37 28.70 -2.02 -1.17
N LEU A 38 27.58 -1.73 -1.85
CA LEU A 38 27.51 -0.78 -2.95
C LEU A 38 27.25 0.65 -2.49
N ARG A 39 27.12 0.92 -1.18
CA ARG A 39 26.79 2.28 -0.70
C ARG A 39 27.78 3.34 -1.20
N HIS A 40 29.04 2.95 -1.37
CA HIS A 40 30.13 3.83 -1.79
C HIS A 40 29.98 4.37 -3.23
N THR A 41 29.08 3.80 -4.04
CA THR A 41 28.76 4.32 -5.38
C THR A 41 27.85 5.54 -5.33
N PHE A 42 27.24 5.84 -4.18
CA PHE A 42 26.32 6.97 -4.02
C PHE A 42 26.98 8.15 -3.32
N PRO A 43 26.63 9.39 -3.69
CA PRO A 43 26.92 10.57 -2.87
C PRO A 43 26.25 10.44 -1.49
N ASP A 44 26.83 11.05 -0.45
CA ASP A 44 26.29 11.03 0.93
C ASP A 44 26.02 9.61 1.48
N ASN A 45 26.97 8.70 1.26
CA ASN A 45 26.88 7.26 1.55
C ASN A 45 26.88 6.85 3.03
N GLU A 46 26.31 7.67 3.91
CA GLU A 46 26.21 7.39 5.33
C GLU A 46 25.63 5.98 5.58
N PRO A 47 26.23 5.20 6.52
CA PRO A 47 25.74 3.86 6.83
C PRO A 47 24.24 3.86 7.15
N ALA A 48 23.48 2.98 6.52
CA ALA A 48 22.07 2.84 6.83
C ALA A 48 21.87 2.37 8.27
N LYS A 49 21.14 3.18 9.06
CA LYS A 49 20.74 2.88 10.44
C LYS A 49 19.96 1.55 10.51
N PRO A 50 20.02 0.80 11.64
CA PRO A 50 19.30 -0.46 11.79
C PRO A 50 17.79 -0.35 11.52
N ARG A 51 17.17 0.78 11.89
CA ARG A 51 15.76 1.04 11.60
C ARG A 51 15.42 0.99 10.12
N HIS A 52 16.32 1.44 9.22
CA HIS A 52 16.07 1.45 7.78
C HIS A 52 15.93 0.01 7.28
N LYS A 53 16.86 -0.85 7.72
CA LYS A 53 16.86 -2.29 7.42
C LYS A 53 15.58 -2.96 7.92
N ILE A 54 15.20 -2.72 9.18
CA ILE A 54 14.01 -3.34 9.78
C ILE A 54 12.73 -2.91 9.06
N LEU A 55 12.54 -1.59 8.86
CA LEU A 55 11.33 -1.06 8.24
C LEU A 55 11.21 -1.50 6.77
N PHE A 56 12.30 -1.48 6.01
CA PHE A 56 12.28 -1.94 4.62
C PHE A 56 11.97 -3.43 4.53
N THR A 57 12.56 -4.26 5.39
CA THR A 57 12.24 -5.69 5.46
C THR A 57 10.77 -5.93 5.81
N ILE A 58 10.19 -5.19 6.76
CA ILE A 58 8.76 -5.27 7.07
C ILE A 58 7.94 -4.91 5.82
N GLY A 59 8.31 -3.86 5.10
CA GLY A 59 7.66 -3.50 3.83
C GLY A 59 7.72 -4.61 2.79
N LEU A 60 8.87 -5.28 2.62
CA LEU A 60 9.01 -6.42 1.71
C LEU A 60 8.17 -7.63 2.13
N LEU A 61 8.12 -7.92 3.44
CA LEU A 61 7.30 -8.99 3.96
C LEU A 61 5.82 -8.71 3.74
N LEU A 62 5.36 -7.45 3.94
CA LEU A 62 3.99 -7.04 3.63
C LEU A 62 3.68 -7.14 2.14
N PHE A 63 4.61 -6.75 1.27
CA PHE A 63 4.48 -6.88 -0.18
C PHE A 63 4.26 -8.35 -0.59
N TYR A 64 5.13 -9.25 -0.14
CA TYR A 64 5.00 -10.68 -0.43
C TYR A 64 3.76 -11.29 0.23
N PHE A 65 3.51 -10.97 1.49
CA PHE A 65 2.34 -11.48 2.21
C PHE A 65 1.03 -11.10 1.50
N SER A 66 0.93 -9.87 0.97
CA SER A 66 -0.26 -9.41 0.29
C SER A 66 -0.47 -10.08 -1.08
N LEU A 67 0.59 -10.20 -1.89
CA LEU A 67 0.47 -10.62 -3.30
C LEU A 67 0.86 -12.08 -3.58
N GLY A 68 1.74 -12.67 -2.77
CA GLY A 68 2.35 -13.97 -3.03
C GLY A 68 1.87 -15.09 -2.11
N SER A 69 1.26 -14.73 -0.98
CA SER A 69 0.81 -15.72 0.01
C SER A 69 -0.59 -16.27 -0.31
N PRO A 70 -1.08 -17.25 0.45
CA PRO A 70 -2.45 -17.76 0.35
C PRO A 70 -3.52 -16.67 0.50
N LEU A 71 -3.16 -15.49 1.00
CA LEU A 71 -4.03 -14.31 1.02
C LEU A 71 -4.46 -13.89 -0.40
N ASN A 72 -3.59 -14.00 -1.42
CA ASN A 72 -3.95 -13.67 -2.80
C ASN A 72 -5.03 -14.61 -3.35
N VAL A 73 -4.89 -15.92 -3.07
CA VAL A 73 -5.91 -16.90 -3.44
C VAL A 73 -7.21 -16.60 -2.70
N SER A 74 -7.13 -16.39 -1.40
CA SER A 74 -8.30 -16.05 -0.57
C SER A 74 -9.00 -14.77 -1.05
N GLY A 75 -8.24 -13.77 -1.51
CA GLY A 75 -8.76 -12.52 -2.07
C GLY A 75 -9.46 -12.67 -3.42
N HIS A 76 -9.31 -13.79 -4.12
CA HIS A 76 -10.14 -14.06 -5.31
C HIS A 76 -11.51 -14.65 -4.93
N PHE A 77 -11.63 -15.27 -3.75
CA PHE A 77 -12.87 -15.90 -3.29
C PHE A 77 -13.65 -15.03 -2.31
N LEU A 78 -12.97 -14.21 -1.52
CA LEU A 78 -13.55 -13.37 -0.46
C LEU A 78 -13.20 -11.92 -0.72
N PHE A 79 -14.22 -11.09 -0.83
CA PHE A 79 -14.09 -9.65 -0.87
C PHE A 79 -13.45 -9.13 0.42
N SER A 80 -13.75 -9.74 1.57
CA SER A 80 -13.11 -9.38 2.84
C SER A 80 -11.59 -9.61 2.84
N ALA A 81 -11.13 -10.76 2.32
CA ALA A 81 -9.70 -11.05 2.16
C ALA A 81 -9.07 -10.14 1.09
N HIS A 82 -9.79 -9.85 0.02
CA HIS A 82 -9.37 -8.90 -1.01
C HIS A 82 -9.13 -7.51 -0.40
N MET A 83 -10.06 -7.01 0.41
CA MET A 83 -9.93 -5.71 1.08
C MET A 83 -8.77 -5.67 2.08
N LEU A 84 -8.52 -6.76 2.81
CA LEU A 84 -7.35 -6.88 3.66
C LEU A 84 -6.05 -6.80 2.83
N GLN A 85 -5.98 -7.57 1.74
CA GLN A 85 -4.84 -7.55 0.82
C GLN A 85 -4.57 -6.15 0.27
N GLN A 86 -5.58 -5.48 -0.31
CA GLN A 86 -5.41 -4.13 -0.88
C GLN A 86 -5.01 -3.11 0.21
N SER A 87 -5.59 -3.21 1.41
CA SER A 87 -5.29 -2.30 2.52
C SER A 87 -3.84 -2.44 3.01
N LEU A 88 -3.36 -3.68 3.16
CA LEU A 88 -1.95 -3.94 3.51
C LEU A 88 -1.01 -3.42 2.42
N LEU A 89 -1.34 -3.69 1.16
CA LEU A 89 -0.49 -3.35 0.01
C LEU A 89 -0.41 -1.84 -0.26
N TYR A 90 -1.50 -1.09 -0.07
CA TYR A 90 -1.52 0.33 -0.44
C TYR A 90 -1.47 1.30 0.75
N LEU A 91 -2.04 0.95 1.90
CA LEU A 91 -2.05 1.85 3.05
C LEU A 91 -0.82 1.62 3.93
N VAL A 92 -0.48 0.36 4.18
CA VAL A 92 0.54 -0.01 5.18
C VAL A 92 1.93 -0.16 4.56
N MET A 93 2.09 -1.02 3.56
CA MET A 93 3.39 -1.38 2.99
C MET A 93 4.21 -0.18 2.48
N PRO A 94 3.64 0.81 1.75
CA PRO A 94 4.41 1.94 1.25
C PRO A 94 5.04 2.80 2.36
N LEU A 95 4.37 2.91 3.52
CA LEU A 95 4.91 3.61 4.69
C LEU A 95 6.23 2.99 5.14
N PHE A 96 6.25 1.67 5.27
CA PHE A 96 7.42 0.92 5.71
C PHE A 96 8.56 0.98 4.70
N ILE A 97 8.26 0.87 3.40
CA ILE A 97 9.27 1.00 2.35
C ILE A 97 9.85 2.42 2.33
N LEU A 98 9.03 3.47 2.38
CA LEU A 98 9.50 4.86 2.38
C LEU A 98 10.32 5.18 3.63
N ALA A 99 9.84 4.79 4.82
CA ALA A 99 10.56 5.00 6.07
C ALA A 99 11.85 4.16 6.17
N GLY A 100 11.86 3.00 5.51
CA GLY A 100 13.01 2.12 5.38
C GLY A 100 14.05 2.58 4.37
N THR A 101 13.74 3.55 3.50
CA THR A 101 14.65 3.97 2.43
C THR A 101 15.54 5.14 2.87
N PRO A 102 16.88 4.99 2.89
CA PRO A 102 17.79 6.08 3.20
C PRO A 102 17.67 7.26 2.20
N ALA A 103 17.89 8.47 2.71
CA ALA A 103 17.82 9.72 1.95
C ALA A 103 18.67 9.71 0.67
N TYR A 104 19.91 9.20 0.73
CA TYR A 104 20.83 9.19 -0.41
C TYR A 104 20.32 8.33 -1.58
N LEU A 105 19.56 7.26 -1.33
CA LEU A 105 18.96 6.47 -2.41
C LEU A 105 17.89 7.27 -3.15
N ILE A 106 17.06 8.01 -2.42
CA ILE A 106 16.07 8.89 -3.06
C ILE A 106 16.76 10.06 -3.77
N ARG A 107 17.84 10.64 -3.21
CA ARG A 107 18.65 11.66 -3.90
C ARG A 107 19.24 11.12 -5.20
N TYR A 108 19.77 9.90 -5.18
CA TYR A 108 20.28 9.24 -6.37
C TYR A 108 19.17 9.04 -7.42
N LEU A 109 18.00 8.55 -7.03
CA LEU A 109 16.85 8.43 -7.94
C LEU A 109 16.42 9.80 -8.48
N ALA A 110 16.45 10.85 -7.67
CA ALA A 110 16.14 12.22 -8.09
C ALA A 110 17.22 12.83 -9.01
N SER A 111 18.38 12.19 -9.19
CA SER A 111 19.40 12.63 -10.14
C SER A 111 18.91 12.47 -11.59
N PHE A 112 18.11 11.44 -11.88
CA PHE A 112 17.52 11.19 -13.20
C PHE A 112 16.41 12.21 -13.52
N ARG A 113 16.48 12.84 -14.71
CA ARG A 113 15.60 13.95 -15.11
C ARG A 113 14.11 13.63 -15.00
N VAL A 114 13.70 12.44 -15.45
CA VAL A 114 12.29 12.00 -15.42
C VAL A 114 11.81 11.82 -13.98
N ILE A 115 12.56 11.08 -13.17
CA ILE A 115 12.23 10.82 -11.77
C ILE A 115 12.19 12.14 -10.99
N ARG A 116 13.12 13.06 -11.23
CA ARG A 116 13.10 14.40 -10.63
C ARG A 116 11.82 15.16 -10.93
N GLY A 117 11.33 15.09 -12.18
CA GLY A 117 10.06 15.70 -12.58
C GLY A 117 8.87 15.09 -11.84
N ILE A 118 8.80 13.76 -11.78
CA ILE A 118 7.77 13.01 -11.04
C ILE A 118 7.79 13.39 -9.56
N LEU A 119 8.96 13.34 -8.91
CA LEU A 119 9.12 13.72 -7.51
C LEU A 119 8.71 15.17 -7.28
N ARG A 120 9.02 16.10 -8.19
CA ARG A 120 8.60 17.50 -8.05
C ARG A 120 7.07 17.64 -8.03
N VAL A 121 6.34 16.86 -8.83
CA VAL A 121 4.87 16.89 -8.85
C VAL A 121 4.29 16.20 -7.62
N PHE A 122 4.70 14.97 -7.33
CA PHE A 122 4.07 14.15 -6.28
C PHE A 122 4.59 14.40 -4.86
N THR A 123 5.56 15.31 -4.70
CA THR A 123 5.89 15.88 -3.39
C THR A 123 4.98 17.05 -3.02
N HIS A 124 4.22 17.61 -3.98
CA HIS A 124 3.07 18.44 -3.64
C HIS A 124 1.93 17.56 -3.10
N PRO A 125 1.17 18.04 -2.09
CA PRO A 125 0.14 17.24 -1.44
C PRO A 125 -0.99 16.82 -2.38
N LEU A 126 -1.56 17.77 -3.13
CA LEU A 126 -2.81 17.53 -3.87
C LEU A 126 -2.72 16.46 -4.96
N PRO A 127 -1.67 16.41 -5.82
CA PRO A 127 -1.63 15.41 -6.89
C PRO A 127 -1.67 13.98 -6.40
N GLY A 128 -0.89 13.64 -5.35
CA GLY A 128 -0.82 12.27 -4.83
C GLY A 128 -2.12 11.82 -4.18
N VAL A 129 -2.71 12.65 -3.31
CA VAL A 129 -3.97 12.31 -2.63
C VAL A 129 -5.14 12.20 -3.60
N ILE A 130 -5.28 13.14 -4.55
CA ILE A 130 -6.39 13.10 -5.52
C ILE A 130 -6.23 11.89 -6.44
N LEU A 131 -5.02 11.64 -6.97
CA LEU A 131 -4.76 10.52 -7.87
C LEU A 131 -5.08 9.19 -7.21
N PHE A 132 -4.55 8.93 -6.01
CA PHE A 132 -4.79 7.68 -5.31
C PHE A 132 -6.28 7.49 -5.00
N ASN A 133 -6.94 8.49 -4.41
CA ASN A 133 -8.35 8.37 -4.02
C ASN A 133 -9.28 8.19 -5.22
N ALA A 134 -9.02 8.89 -6.33
CA ALA A 134 -9.78 8.74 -7.56
C ALA A 134 -9.62 7.34 -8.16
N LEU A 135 -8.36 6.88 -8.35
CA LEU A 135 -8.09 5.54 -8.88
C LEU A 135 -8.65 4.45 -7.98
N PHE A 136 -8.48 4.60 -6.66
CA PHE A 136 -9.00 3.66 -5.68
C PHE A 136 -10.52 3.58 -5.73
N SER A 137 -11.20 4.72 -5.84
CA SER A 137 -12.66 4.75 -5.98
C SER A 137 -13.13 4.14 -7.30
N PHE A 138 -12.47 4.44 -8.42
CA PHE A 138 -12.79 3.83 -9.72
C PHE A 138 -12.58 2.32 -9.71
N TYR A 139 -11.51 1.83 -9.08
CA TYR A 139 -11.24 0.40 -8.98
C TYR A 139 -12.40 -0.36 -8.33
N HIS A 140 -13.02 0.21 -7.30
CA HIS A 140 -14.14 -0.41 -6.59
C HIS A 140 -15.50 -0.22 -7.27
N MET A 141 -15.56 0.37 -8.45
CA MET A 141 -16.79 0.33 -9.25
C MET A 141 -17.03 -1.11 -9.72
N PRO A 142 -18.25 -1.66 -9.59
CA PRO A 142 -18.55 -3.06 -9.90
C PRO A 142 -17.95 -3.57 -11.21
N PHE A 143 -18.21 -2.83 -12.29
CA PHE A 143 -17.71 -3.16 -13.63
C PHE A 143 -16.18 -3.25 -13.70
N ILE A 144 -15.46 -2.33 -13.05
CA ILE A 144 -14.00 -2.27 -13.11
C ILE A 144 -13.41 -3.41 -12.27
N LEU A 145 -13.96 -3.65 -11.09
CA LEU A 145 -13.51 -4.75 -10.23
C LEU A 145 -13.75 -6.10 -10.91
N ASP A 146 -14.95 -6.34 -11.43
CA ASP A 146 -15.28 -7.63 -12.07
C ASP A 146 -14.43 -7.88 -13.31
N LEU A 147 -14.18 -6.83 -14.11
CA LEU A 147 -13.26 -6.91 -15.25
C LEU A 147 -11.83 -7.21 -14.81
N SER A 148 -11.36 -6.55 -13.75
CA SER A 148 -10.03 -6.75 -13.19
C SER A 148 -9.84 -8.19 -12.71
N MET A 149 -10.79 -8.75 -11.96
CA MET A 149 -10.65 -10.07 -11.36
C MET A 149 -10.66 -11.23 -12.37
N ASN A 150 -11.14 -11.00 -13.60
CA ASN A 150 -11.24 -12.04 -14.63
C ASN A 150 -10.25 -11.84 -15.80
N ASN A 151 -9.32 -10.89 -15.70
CA ASN A 151 -8.30 -10.65 -16.72
C ASN A 151 -6.95 -10.31 -16.11
N LEU A 152 -5.97 -11.22 -16.25
CA LEU A 152 -4.64 -11.08 -15.68
C LEU A 152 -3.94 -9.75 -16.01
N ALA A 153 -4.02 -9.29 -17.26
CA ALA A 153 -3.34 -8.07 -17.69
C ALA A 153 -3.97 -6.83 -17.04
N ILE A 154 -5.31 -6.78 -16.98
CA ILE A 154 -6.05 -5.69 -16.35
C ILE A 154 -5.83 -5.71 -14.84
N HIS A 155 -5.94 -6.89 -14.21
CA HIS A 155 -5.65 -7.12 -12.80
C HIS A 155 -4.30 -6.51 -12.41
N ASN A 156 -3.23 -6.98 -13.05
CA ASN A 156 -1.88 -6.56 -12.68
C ASN A 156 -1.61 -5.09 -13.01
N SER A 157 -2.18 -4.58 -14.10
CA SER A 157 -2.04 -3.17 -14.47
C SER A 157 -2.67 -2.24 -13.43
N ILE A 158 -3.91 -2.54 -13.02
CA ILE A 158 -4.59 -1.73 -12.00
C ILE A 158 -3.86 -1.79 -10.67
N HIS A 159 -3.46 -2.98 -10.22
CA HIS A 159 -2.73 -3.14 -8.96
C HIS A 159 -1.40 -2.39 -8.97
N LEU A 160 -0.67 -2.43 -10.09
CA LEU A 160 0.58 -1.69 -10.24
C LEU A 160 0.36 -0.18 -10.23
N ILE A 161 -0.66 0.31 -10.94
CA ILE A 161 -1.00 1.74 -10.98
C ILE A 161 -1.44 2.24 -9.60
N LEU A 162 -2.27 1.48 -8.88
CA LEU A 162 -2.68 1.79 -7.50
C LEU A 162 -1.50 1.77 -6.54
N LEU A 163 -0.59 0.80 -6.68
CA LEU A 163 0.62 0.73 -5.87
C LEU A 163 1.50 1.97 -6.07
N ILE A 164 1.74 2.38 -7.31
CA ILE A 164 2.50 3.59 -7.63
C ILE A 164 1.80 4.83 -7.05
N ALA A 165 0.48 4.94 -7.23
CA ALA A 165 -0.30 6.04 -6.68
C ALA A 165 -0.25 6.07 -5.13
N ALA A 166 -0.21 4.91 -4.46
CA ALA A 166 -0.09 4.81 -3.02
C ALA A 166 1.25 5.36 -2.51
N PHE A 167 2.36 5.07 -3.20
CA PHE A 167 3.66 5.69 -2.91
C PHE A 167 3.61 7.21 -3.08
N PHE A 168 3.00 7.70 -4.16
CA PHE A 168 2.83 9.14 -4.38
C PHE A 168 1.96 9.82 -3.32
N MET A 169 0.89 9.17 -2.87
CA MET A 169 0.05 9.67 -1.79
C MET A 169 0.83 9.82 -0.48
N TRP A 170 1.72 8.88 -0.16
CA TRP A 170 2.51 8.93 1.07
C TRP A 170 3.75 9.81 0.99
N MET A 171 4.23 10.13 -0.21
CA MET A 171 5.47 10.89 -0.41
C MET A 171 5.49 12.26 0.30
N PRO A 172 4.44 13.11 0.25
CA PRO A 172 4.44 14.40 0.95
C PRO A 172 4.55 14.30 2.48
N VAL A 173 4.14 13.16 3.05
CA VAL A 173 4.14 12.90 4.49
C VAL A 173 5.46 12.28 4.93
N MET A 174 5.88 11.21 4.23
CA MET A 174 6.95 10.29 4.60
C MET A 174 8.23 10.46 3.80
N ALA A 175 8.34 11.50 2.97
CA ALA A 175 9.55 11.78 2.20
C ALA A 175 10.81 11.62 3.06
N PRO A 176 11.75 10.74 2.69
CA PRO A 176 12.94 10.46 3.51
C PRO A 176 14.02 11.54 3.36
N VAL A 177 13.80 12.54 2.51
CA VAL A 177 14.74 13.63 2.20
C VAL A 177 14.13 14.98 2.58
N PRO A 178 14.79 15.80 3.42
CA PRO A 178 14.28 17.11 3.82
C PRO A 178 14.05 18.08 2.66
N GLU A 179 14.81 17.97 1.57
CA GLU A 179 14.78 18.87 0.41
C GLU A 179 13.45 18.84 -0.36
N ILE A 180 12.67 17.78 -0.14
CA ILE A 180 11.36 17.59 -0.76
C ILE A 180 10.23 17.64 0.27
N HIS A 181 10.52 17.99 1.53
CA HIS A 181 9.50 18.29 2.52
C HIS A 181 8.80 19.59 2.15
N ARG A 182 7.52 19.51 1.81
CA ARG A 182 6.69 20.66 1.43
C ARG A 182 5.65 21.03 2.48
N LEU A 183 5.38 20.14 3.43
CA LEU A 183 4.33 20.30 4.43
C LEU A 183 4.91 20.55 5.81
N SER A 184 4.37 21.56 6.50
CA SER A 184 4.52 21.69 7.95
C SER A 184 3.87 20.51 8.67
N HIS A 185 4.22 20.28 9.94
CA HIS A 185 3.61 19.18 10.71
C HIS A 185 2.08 19.28 10.75
N LEU A 186 1.54 20.48 10.97
CA LEU A 186 0.10 20.73 10.98
C LEU A 186 -0.54 20.45 9.60
N GLN A 187 0.13 20.85 8.52
CA GLN A 187 -0.33 20.53 7.16
C GLN A 187 -0.30 19.02 6.88
N LYS A 188 0.67 18.27 7.42
CA LYS A 188 0.67 16.79 7.33
C LYS A 188 -0.50 16.16 8.08
N LEU A 189 -0.84 16.68 9.27
CA LEU A 189 -2.02 16.23 10.02
C LEU A 189 -3.30 16.47 9.22
N ALA A 190 -3.50 17.69 8.70
CA ALA A 190 -4.64 18.03 7.85
C ALA A 190 -4.69 17.18 6.57
N TYR A 191 -3.54 16.90 5.96
CA TYR A 191 -3.43 16.06 4.77
C TYR A 191 -3.88 14.62 5.02
N ILE A 192 -3.41 13.99 6.09
CA ILE A 192 -3.81 12.61 6.43
C ILE A 192 -5.28 12.56 6.81
N PHE A 193 -5.78 13.56 7.54
CA PHE A 193 -7.20 13.65 7.86
C PHE A 193 -8.07 13.78 6.59
N ALA A 194 -7.71 14.68 5.67
CA ALA A 194 -8.40 14.85 4.40
C ALA A 194 -8.39 13.57 3.56
N ASN A 195 -7.25 12.87 3.52
CA ASN A 195 -7.13 11.58 2.86
C ASN A 195 -8.09 10.53 3.47
N GLY A 196 -8.23 10.52 4.80
CA GLY A 196 -9.21 9.68 5.49
C GLY A 196 -10.66 9.96 5.08
N VAL A 197 -11.00 11.23 4.90
CA VAL A 197 -12.33 11.65 4.43
C VAL A 197 -12.56 11.21 2.98
N LEU A 198 -11.57 11.35 2.10
CA LEU A 198 -11.72 11.06 0.66
C LEU A 198 -11.98 9.59 0.33
N ILE A 199 -11.41 8.64 1.10
CA ILE A 199 -11.69 7.20 0.91
C ILE A 199 -13.08 6.81 1.45
N THR A 200 -13.61 7.56 2.43
CA THR A 200 -14.82 7.18 3.19
C THR A 200 -16.05 6.92 2.32
N PRO A 201 -16.37 7.71 1.27
CA PRO A 201 -17.50 7.42 0.39
C PRO A 201 -17.44 6.04 -0.24
N ALA A 202 -16.28 5.60 -0.73
CA ALA A 202 -16.12 4.26 -1.30
C ALA A 202 -16.36 3.17 -0.24
N CYS A 203 -15.80 3.33 0.96
CA CYS A 203 -16.06 2.42 2.08
C CYS A 203 -17.55 2.35 2.44
N ALA A 204 -18.20 3.50 2.55
CA ALA A 204 -19.61 3.60 2.96
C ALA A 204 -20.55 2.93 1.94
N LEU A 205 -20.31 3.14 0.64
CA LEU A 205 -21.11 2.53 -0.42
C LEU A 205 -21.06 1.00 -0.38
N ILE A 206 -19.88 0.44 -0.13
CA ILE A 206 -19.68 -1.02 -0.06
C ILE A 206 -20.25 -1.60 1.23
N MET A 207 -19.97 -0.94 2.37
CA MET A 207 -20.36 -1.39 3.70
C MET A 207 -21.87 -1.32 3.95
N PHE A 208 -22.55 -0.33 3.38
CA PHE A 208 -23.99 -0.14 3.54
C PHE A 208 -24.81 -0.59 2.33
N ALA A 209 -24.20 -1.33 1.40
CA ALA A 209 -24.91 -1.87 0.24
C ALA A 209 -26.09 -2.74 0.68
N GLY A 210 -27.22 -2.62 -0.03
CA GLY A 210 -28.43 -3.43 0.20
C GLY A 210 -28.42 -4.78 -0.52
N ALA A 211 -27.51 -4.97 -1.46
CA ALA A 211 -27.34 -6.19 -2.26
C ALA A 211 -25.85 -6.38 -2.63
N PRO A 212 -25.41 -7.61 -2.98
CA PRO A 212 -24.08 -7.84 -3.52
C PRO A 212 -23.83 -6.96 -4.75
N LEU A 213 -22.69 -6.26 -4.76
CA LEU A 213 -22.33 -5.33 -5.83
C LEU A 213 -21.46 -5.97 -6.91
N TYR A 214 -20.74 -7.03 -6.57
CA TYR A 214 -19.67 -7.60 -7.41
C TYR A 214 -20.02 -9.01 -7.86
N ASP A 215 -20.12 -9.22 -9.17
CA ASP A 215 -20.55 -10.49 -9.75
C ASP A 215 -19.51 -11.60 -9.51
N THR A 216 -18.22 -11.24 -9.50
CA THR A 216 -17.10 -12.16 -9.24
C THR A 216 -17.26 -12.90 -7.92
N TYR A 217 -17.76 -12.22 -6.87
CA TYR A 217 -17.95 -12.83 -5.55
C TYR A 217 -19.32 -13.49 -5.39
N LEU A 218 -20.29 -13.12 -6.23
CA LEU A 218 -21.62 -13.74 -6.25
C LEU A 218 -21.61 -15.09 -6.99
N ASN A 219 -20.99 -15.14 -8.18
CA ASN A 219 -20.99 -16.30 -9.06
C ASN A 219 -19.70 -17.14 -8.99
N GLY A 220 -18.72 -16.66 -8.23
CA GLY A 220 -17.38 -17.22 -8.08
C GLY A 220 -16.41 -16.73 -9.16
N PRO A 221 -15.12 -16.55 -8.82
CA PRO A 221 -14.10 -16.13 -9.78
C PRO A 221 -13.88 -17.22 -10.84
N THR A 222 -13.63 -16.83 -12.08
CA THR A 222 -13.31 -17.78 -13.17
C THR A 222 -11.81 -17.97 -13.38
N MET A 223 -11.00 -17.06 -12.82
CA MET A 223 -9.57 -17.00 -13.00
C MET A 223 -8.88 -16.59 -11.70
N LEU A 224 -7.83 -17.32 -11.33
CA LEU A 224 -6.87 -16.90 -10.33
C LEU A 224 -5.83 -16.03 -11.02
N CYS A 225 -5.71 -14.77 -10.61
CA CYS A 225 -4.67 -13.86 -11.08
C CYS A 225 -3.54 -13.79 -10.04
N ALA A 226 -2.34 -14.18 -10.46
CA ALA A 226 -1.11 -13.97 -9.72
C ALA A 226 -0.16 -13.07 -10.54
N PRO A 227 0.84 -12.41 -9.92
CA PRO A 227 1.71 -11.47 -10.64
C PRO A 227 2.36 -12.02 -11.92
N PHE A 228 2.66 -13.32 -11.97
CA PHE A 228 3.41 -13.96 -13.08
C PHE A 228 2.68 -15.08 -13.80
N PHE A 229 1.47 -15.45 -13.37
CA PHE A 229 0.68 -16.47 -14.03
C PHE A 229 -0.80 -16.27 -13.71
N SER A 230 -1.65 -16.92 -14.50
CA SER A 230 -3.05 -17.11 -14.18
C SER A 230 -3.42 -18.57 -14.30
N ALA A 231 -4.39 -19.01 -13.51
CA ALA A 231 -4.95 -20.35 -13.60
C ALA A 231 -6.48 -20.26 -13.68
N PRO A 232 -7.15 -21.08 -14.50
CA PRO A 232 -8.60 -21.17 -14.46
C PRO A 232 -9.06 -21.70 -13.10
N ILE A 233 -10.15 -21.14 -12.58
CA ILE A 233 -10.82 -21.63 -11.37
C ILE A 233 -12.08 -22.36 -11.82
N ASP A 234 -12.22 -23.61 -11.37
CA ASP A 234 -13.48 -24.34 -11.50
C ASP A 234 -14.41 -23.94 -10.35
N LYS A 235 -15.71 -23.79 -10.63
CA LYS A 235 -16.73 -23.52 -9.60
C LYS A 235 -16.79 -24.62 -8.54
N SER A 236 -16.37 -25.85 -8.83
CA SER A 236 -16.22 -26.90 -7.82
C SER A 236 -15.16 -26.58 -6.76
N MET A 237 -14.20 -25.69 -7.06
CA MET A 237 -13.22 -25.16 -6.10
C MET A 237 -13.80 -24.04 -5.22
N PHE A 238 -15.01 -23.55 -5.52
CA PHE A 238 -15.76 -22.57 -4.74
C PHE A 238 -16.47 -23.27 -3.57
N ALA A 239 -15.72 -23.66 -2.55
CA ALA A 239 -16.24 -24.38 -1.38
C ALA A 239 -16.66 -23.46 -0.22
N PHE A 240 -16.91 -22.17 -0.47
CA PHE A 240 -17.18 -21.21 0.60
C PHE A 240 -18.67 -20.89 0.77
N THR A 241 -19.09 -20.75 2.04
CA THR A 241 -20.50 -20.66 2.43
C THR A 241 -20.88 -19.34 3.10
N MET A 242 -19.99 -18.33 3.13
CA MET A 242 -20.44 -17.02 3.60
C MET A 242 -21.30 -16.37 2.54
N ASP A 243 -22.37 -15.73 3.00
CA ASP A 243 -23.23 -14.97 2.13
C ASP A 243 -22.42 -13.82 1.46
N PRO A 244 -22.48 -13.66 0.13
CA PRO A 244 -21.69 -12.65 -0.58
C PRO A 244 -21.97 -11.22 -0.11
N LEU A 245 -23.19 -10.90 0.34
CA LEU A 245 -23.51 -9.58 0.90
C LEU A 245 -22.83 -9.39 2.25
N GLU A 246 -22.85 -10.39 3.12
CA GLU A 246 -22.17 -10.34 4.42
C GLU A 246 -20.64 -10.19 4.25
N ASP A 247 -20.03 -10.98 3.36
CA ASP A 247 -18.59 -10.90 3.10
C ASP A 247 -18.18 -9.55 2.51
N GLN A 248 -18.98 -9.00 1.58
CA GLN A 248 -18.76 -7.67 1.03
C GLN A 248 -18.80 -6.58 2.12
N ARG A 249 -19.82 -6.63 2.99
CA ARG A 249 -19.96 -5.66 4.10
C ARG A 249 -18.78 -5.78 5.06
N LEU A 250 -18.36 -6.99 5.38
CA LEU A 250 -17.15 -7.25 6.17
C LEU A 250 -15.91 -6.65 5.50
N GLY A 251 -15.75 -6.81 4.19
CA GLY A 251 -14.66 -6.17 3.45
C GLY A 251 -14.69 -4.64 3.54
N GLY A 252 -15.86 -4.02 3.43
CA GLY A 252 -16.03 -2.58 3.67
C GLY A 252 -15.59 -2.15 5.07
N ILE A 253 -15.93 -2.95 6.10
CA ILE A 253 -15.50 -2.73 7.49
C ILE A 253 -13.97 -2.88 7.62
N ILE A 254 -13.39 -3.95 7.07
CA ILE A 254 -11.94 -4.21 7.11
C ILE A 254 -11.18 -3.05 6.46
N MET A 255 -11.60 -2.64 5.27
CA MET A 255 -11.00 -1.52 4.56
C MET A 255 -11.01 -0.25 5.40
N LYS A 256 -12.17 0.09 5.99
CA LYS A 256 -12.31 1.28 6.84
C LYS A 256 -11.46 1.17 8.11
N LEU A 257 -11.44 0.01 8.76
CA LEU A 257 -10.67 -0.21 9.99
C LEU A 257 -9.16 -0.11 9.72
N MET A 258 -8.66 -0.74 8.66
CA MET A 258 -7.25 -0.68 8.27
C MET A 258 -6.82 0.75 7.93
N GLN A 259 -7.70 1.51 7.27
CA GLN A 259 -7.49 2.93 7.00
C GLN A 259 -7.36 3.74 8.29
N GLU A 260 -8.34 3.66 9.19
CA GLU A 260 -8.34 4.44 10.44
C GLU A 260 -7.17 4.05 11.35
N MET A 261 -6.82 2.77 11.44
CA MET A 261 -5.64 2.33 12.20
C MET A 261 -4.35 2.91 11.61
N THR A 262 -4.17 2.81 10.29
CA THR A 262 -2.95 3.30 9.62
C THR A 262 -2.82 4.81 9.74
N TYR A 263 -3.89 5.54 9.47
CA TYR A 263 -3.90 7.00 9.52
C TYR A 263 -3.82 7.51 10.96
N GLY A 264 -4.51 6.85 11.90
CA GLY A 264 -4.42 7.15 13.34
C GLY A 264 -3.01 7.00 13.89
N VAL A 265 -2.31 5.92 13.54
CA VAL A 265 -0.89 5.72 13.92
C VAL A 265 -0.02 6.83 13.32
N MET A 266 -0.22 7.19 12.06
CA MET A 266 0.55 8.25 11.41
C MET A 266 0.27 9.64 11.98
N LEU A 267 -0.98 9.95 12.30
CA LEU A 267 -1.38 11.19 12.98
C LEU A 267 -0.72 11.27 14.35
N ALA A 268 -0.79 10.19 15.15
CA ALA A 268 -0.15 10.13 16.46
C ALA A 268 1.37 10.32 16.36
N TYR A 269 2.03 9.68 15.38
CA TYR A 269 3.46 9.83 15.14
C TYR A 269 3.85 11.28 14.79
N ILE A 270 3.11 11.93 13.88
CA ILE A 270 3.41 13.29 13.45
C ILE A 270 3.11 14.29 14.57
N PHE A 271 2.00 14.11 15.28
CA PHE A 271 1.61 14.95 16.41
C PHE A 271 2.64 14.88 17.54
N THR A 272 3.07 13.68 17.92
CA THR A 272 4.08 13.52 18.97
C THR A 272 5.44 14.10 18.57
N THR A 273 5.82 13.99 17.30
CA THR A 273 7.04 14.61 16.77
C THR A 273 6.95 16.13 16.79
N TRP A 274 5.81 16.69 16.38
CA TRP A 274 5.54 18.12 16.42
C TRP A 274 5.55 18.68 17.84
N TYR A 275 4.80 18.06 18.75
CA TYR A 275 4.69 18.47 20.14
C TYR A 275 6.03 18.48 20.87
N ARG A 276 6.86 17.44 20.66
CA ARG A 276 8.23 17.41 21.22
C ARG A 276 9.08 18.56 20.67
N LYS A 277 8.98 18.84 19.37
CA LYS A 277 9.74 19.91 18.73
C LYS A 277 9.36 21.30 19.24
N GLU A 278 8.07 21.55 19.50
CA GLU A 278 7.64 22.84 20.07
C GLU A 278 8.03 22.99 21.53
N ARG A 279 7.90 21.93 22.33
CA ARG A 279 8.30 21.97 23.75
C ARG A 279 9.79 22.20 23.96
N ASP A 280 10.62 21.67 23.05
CA ASP A 280 12.08 21.79 23.15
C ASP A 280 12.60 23.11 22.53
N GLN A 281 11.73 24.04 22.10
CA GLN A 281 12.11 25.41 21.72
C GLN A 281 12.22 26.29 22.98
N PRO A 282 13.37 26.93 23.26
CA PRO A 282 13.51 27.85 24.40
C PRO A 282 12.65 29.12 24.20
N ASP A 283 12.04 29.60 25.28
CA ASP A 283 11.09 30.74 25.36
C ASP A 283 11.62 32.12 24.87
N ASP A 284 12.86 32.20 24.38
CA ASP A 284 13.60 33.45 24.12
C ASP A 284 13.15 34.24 22.88
N GLN A 285 12.13 33.80 22.14
CA GLN A 285 11.61 34.52 20.96
C GLN A 285 10.31 35.29 21.20
N LEU A 286 9.79 35.33 22.44
CA LEU A 286 8.56 36.04 22.78
C LEU A 286 8.76 37.44 23.40
N LEU A 287 10.00 37.92 23.57
CA LEU A 287 10.23 39.29 23.99
C LEU A 287 10.31 40.21 22.76
N PRO A 288 9.36 41.15 22.58
CA PRO A 288 9.52 42.18 21.56
C PRO A 288 10.76 43.00 21.90
N HIS A 289 11.67 43.14 20.94
CA HIS A 289 12.75 44.12 21.03
C HIS A 289 12.14 45.52 21.12
N SER A 290 12.05 46.06 22.33
CA SER A 290 11.77 47.47 22.63
C SER A 290 13.07 48.21 22.89
#